data_AF-A0A8H5IRL4-F1
#
_entry.id   AF-A0A8H5IRL4-F1
#
_cell.length_a   1.000
_cell.length_b   1.000
_cell.length_c   1.000
_cell.angle_alpha   90.00
_cell.angle_beta   90.00
_cell.angle_gamma   90.00
#
_symmetry.space_group_name_H-M   'P 1'
#
loop_
_entity.id
_entity.type
_entity.pdbx_description
1 polymer ?
#
loop_
_entity_poly.entity_id
_entity_poly.type
_entity_poly.pdbx_seq_one_letter_code
_entity_poly.pdbx_strand_id
1 'polypeptide(L)'
;MDLNQEFTPGMLSFTDQPDFDYAAFLQTDDITFGEGTQIQQQVPSDSSDKATPPSTTSGSSSELVARPSAQKQRLERRGHTKSRRGCYNCKRRRIKCQETRPACGHCTKTGLKCEYPSMPQITHQPHHQIPLFSLQDMRFFQHFLTQCYPHHPLKQEDIWTHEIPCIAHNHEYLMHAILGFSASELMRNDSSIVPSAMNHRIKAIRAIKKRLAETARSSMEYEEANAMVATCYALTFQSVSLDDGLAEYLTFIRGIMIVGIQMLFRGIKPIFENMMEPDQDALLEPLMQGLPLIPKGYTDSAMEALTNLKPLSYKAYTAQYGWWMLLPHDTFQALIDPDNQVMMLLHSHWVAINEIMSPISGQERNVSEKYPAHRDDQPQLDPGFARWLKHINANIDLEHQMYNQWPMWVEEQLDQDITFFGRT
;
A
#
# COMPACT_ATOMS: atom_id res chain seq x y z
N MET A 1 43.77 4.66 -20.14
CA MET A 1 43.39 3.29 -20.53
C MET A 1 42.16 3.43 -21.40
N ASP A 2 42.21 2.86 -22.61
CA ASP A 2 41.22 3.01 -23.66
C ASP A 2 39.80 2.63 -23.23
N LEU A 3 38.85 3.53 -23.47
CA LEU A 3 37.40 3.38 -23.31
C LEU A 3 36.79 2.69 -24.53
N ASN A 4 37.15 1.43 -24.79
CA ASN A 4 36.52 0.61 -25.83
C ASN A 4 36.48 -0.86 -25.39
N GLN A 5 35.75 -1.13 -24.31
CA GLN A 5 35.32 -2.50 -24.03
C GLN A 5 33.88 -2.65 -24.54
N GLU A 6 33.78 -3.21 -25.74
CA GLU A 6 32.52 -3.59 -26.38
C GLU A 6 31.70 -4.46 -25.43
N PHE A 7 30.49 -4.00 -25.08
CA PHE A 7 29.50 -4.82 -24.40
C PHE A 7 29.17 -6.03 -25.29
N THR A 8 29.45 -7.24 -24.80
CA THR A 8 29.11 -8.47 -25.51
C THR A 8 27.59 -8.52 -25.77
N PRO A 9 27.12 -8.75 -27.02
CA PRO A 9 25.70 -8.74 -27.38
C PRO A 9 24.81 -9.78 -26.68
N GLY A 10 25.40 -10.68 -25.86
CA GLY A 10 24.67 -11.69 -25.09
C GLY A 10 24.02 -11.18 -23.81
N MET A 11 24.31 -9.96 -23.36
CA MET A 11 23.75 -9.40 -22.11
C MET A 11 22.36 -8.74 -22.31
N LEU A 12 21.93 -8.57 -23.56
CA LEU A 12 20.64 -8.00 -23.94
C LEU A 12 19.77 -8.95 -24.77
N SER A 13 20.11 -10.24 -24.87
CA SER A 13 19.16 -11.21 -25.40
C SER A 13 18.13 -11.57 -24.32
N PHE A 14 17.18 -10.67 -24.09
CA PHE A 14 15.88 -11.07 -23.59
C PHE A 14 15.27 -11.99 -24.66
N THR A 15 15.53 -13.29 -24.55
CA THR A 15 14.66 -14.27 -25.14
C THR A 15 13.28 -14.02 -24.55
N ASP A 16 12.26 -13.80 -25.39
CA ASP A 16 10.85 -13.85 -25.01
C ASP A 16 10.65 -15.08 -24.10
N GLN A 17 10.66 -14.87 -22.78
CA GLN A 17 10.22 -15.89 -21.83
C GLN A 17 8.75 -15.60 -21.58
N PRO A 18 7.83 -16.48 -22.02
CA PRO A 18 6.40 -16.30 -21.79
C PRO A 18 6.02 -16.43 -20.30
N ASP A 19 6.94 -16.90 -19.45
CA ASP A 19 6.61 -17.47 -18.13
C ASP A 19 7.52 -16.95 -17.00
N PHE A 20 7.87 -15.65 -16.97
CA PHE A 20 8.40 -15.10 -15.71
C PHE A 20 7.21 -14.88 -14.75
N ASP A 21 7.13 -15.68 -13.68
CA ASP A 21 6.05 -15.60 -12.70
C ASP A 21 6.16 -14.32 -11.85
N TYR A 22 5.66 -13.21 -12.38
CA TYR A 22 5.59 -11.94 -11.67
C TYR A 22 4.65 -11.98 -10.45
N ALA A 23 3.79 -13.01 -10.30
CA ALA A 23 3.02 -13.20 -9.07
C ALA A 23 3.90 -13.70 -7.90
N ALA A 24 5.11 -14.18 -8.21
CA ALA A 24 6.13 -14.50 -7.21
C ALA A 24 6.63 -13.26 -6.44
N PHE A 25 6.41 -12.05 -6.96
CA PHE A 25 6.88 -10.78 -6.42
C PHE A 25 6.62 -10.56 -4.91
N LEU A 26 5.58 -11.16 -4.33
CA LEU A 26 5.21 -11.02 -2.91
C LEU A 26 4.65 -12.32 -2.30
N GLN A 27 5.23 -13.51 -2.54
CA GLN A 27 4.64 -14.78 -2.03
C GLN A 27 4.45 -14.83 -0.49
N THR A 28 3.55 -15.70 -0.04
CA THR A 28 2.85 -15.65 1.27
C THR A 28 3.71 -15.91 2.49
N ASP A 29 4.92 -16.42 2.33
CA ASP A 29 5.60 -17.10 3.42
C ASP A 29 6.77 -16.26 3.99
N ASP A 30 7.13 -15.14 3.34
CA ASP A 30 8.36 -14.38 3.64
C ASP A 30 8.14 -13.08 4.45
N ILE A 31 6.94 -12.87 5.03
CA ILE A 31 6.73 -11.76 5.96
C ILE A 31 6.31 -12.31 7.33
N THR A 32 7.28 -12.89 8.04
CA THR A 32 7.17 -13.26 9.45
C THR A 32 7.17 -11.99 10.31
N PHE A 33 6.02 -11.35 10.43
CA PHE A 33 5.81 -10.40 11.52
C PHE A 33 5.78 -11.16 12.85
N GLY A 34 6.72 -10.83 13.74
CA GLY A 34 6.83 -11.40 15.08
C GLY A 34 5.47 -11.47 15.78
N GLU A 35 5.03 -12.68 16.11
CA GLU A 35 3.75 -12.95 16.75
C GLU A 35 3.69 -12.33 18.15
N GLY A 36 2.87 -11.27 18.28
CA GLY A 36 2.43 -10.73 19.56
C GLY A 36 1.01 -11.19 19.91
N THR A 37 0.92 -12.27 20.70
CA THR A 37 -0.16 -12.63 21.65
C THR A 37 -1.58 -12.92 21.11
N GLN A 38 -1.99 -14.17 21.32
CA GLN A 38 -3.29 -14.78 20.99
C GLN A 38 -4.49 -14.08 21.67
N ILE A 39 -5.55 -13.81 20.89
CA ILE A 39 -6.92 -13.73 21.42
C ILE A 39 -7.79 -14.74 20.66
N GLN A 40 -8.24 -15.72 21.42
CA GLN A 40 -9.03 -16.86 21.04
C GLN A 40 -10.49 -16.45 20.80
N GLN A 41 -11.06 -16.77 19.63
CA GLN A 41 -12.51 -16.76 19.44
C GLN A 41 -12.97 -18.01 18.68
N GLN A 42 -13.74 -18.83 19.41
CA GLN A 42 -14.41 -20.04 18.95
C GLN A 42 -15.60 -19.69 18.05
N VAL A 43 -15.80 -20.48 16.99
CA VAL A 43 -17.05 -20.61 16.25
C VAL A 43 -17.36 -22.10 16.12
N PRO A 44 -18.63 -22.52 16.30
CA PRO A 44 -19.13 -23.71 15.64
C PRO A 44 -20.15 -23.38 14.54
N SER A 45 -20.09 -24.21 13.52
CA SER A 45 -20.76 -24.29 12.22
C SER A 45 -22.14 -24.95 12.25
N ASP A 46 -23.01 -24.59 11.29
CA ASP A 46 -23.73 -25.50 10.35
C ASP A 46 -24.69 -24.65 9.46
N SER A 47 -24.55 -24.56 8.12
CA SER A 47 -24.99 -25.50 7.03
C SER A 47 -26.53 -25.50 6.83
N SER A 48 -27.19 -25.49 5.65
CA SER A 48 -26.88 -25.49 4.21
C SER A 48 -28.13 -25.05 3.39
N ASP A 49 -27.93 -24.57 2.14
CA ASP A 49 -28.67 -24.84 0.87
C ASP A 49 -30.24 -24.72 0.76
N LYS A 50 -30.92 -24.36 -0.34
CA LYS A 50 -30.63 -23.98 -1.75
C LYS A 50 -31.93 -23.48 -2.46
N ALA A 51 -31.74 -22.65 -3.51
CA ALA A 51 -32.42 -22.59 -4.83
C ALA A 51 -33.92 -22.16 -5.05
N THR A 52 -34.03 -20.96 -5.69
CA THR A 52 -34.79 -20.45 -6.88
C THR A 52 -35.59 -21.41 -7.82
N PRO A 53 -36.30 -20.95 -8.91
CA PRO A 53 -37.09 -19.73 -9.29
C PRO A 53 -38.40 -20.14 -10.10
N PRO A 54 -38.90 -19.46 -11.18
CA PRO A 54 -39.31 -18.06 -11.47
C PRO A 54 -40.75 -17.87 -12.07
N SER A 55 -41.16 -16.59 -12.26
CA SER A 55 -41.91 -15.96 -13.41
C SER A 55 -43.36 -16.45 -13.75
N THR A 56 -44.31 -15.72 -14.35
CA THR A 56 -44.34 -14.58 -15.30
C THR A 56 -45.82 -14.15 -15.56
N THR A 57 -46.08 -12.87 -15.93
CA THR A 57 -47.04 -12.30 -16.96
C THR A 57 -48.50 -12.78 -17.06
N SER A 58 -49.52 -12.06 -17.58
CA SER A 58 -49.86 -10.69 -18.01
C SER A 58 -51.22 -10.79 -18.78
N GLY A 59 -51.99 -9.71 -18.92
CA GLY A 59 -53.07 -9.55 -19.93
C GLY A 59 -54.47 -9.42 -19.30
N SER A 60 -55.18 -8.29 -19.30
CA SER A 60 -55.62 -7.30 -20.33
C SER A 60 -57.01 -7.61 -20.93
N SER A 61 -57.74 -6.53 -21.27
CA SER A 61 -59.04 -6.36 -21.99
C SER A 61 -60.23 -6.04 -21.06
N SER A 62 -60.72 -4.79 -20.91
CA SER A 62 -61.53 -3.94 -21.84
C SER A 62 -62.78 -4.66 -22.37
N GLU A 63 -64.01 -4.13 -22.44
CA GLU A 63 -64.59 -2.78 -22.38
C GLU A 63 -66.15 -2.94 -22.32
N LEU A 64 -66.91 -1.89 -21.95
CA LEU A 64 -68.12 -1.37 -22.66
C LEU A 64 -69.04 -0.46 -21.76
N VAL A 65 -68.91 0.86 -21.98
CA VAL A 65 -69.93 1.94 -22.25
C VAL A 65 -71.33 1.85 -21.59
N ALA A 66 -71.69 2.64 -20.54
CA ALA A 66 -72.23 4.03 -20.46
C ALA A 66 -73.76 4.23 -20.64
N ARG A 67 -74.51 4.71 -19.62
CA ARG A 67 -75.12 6.09 -19.44
C ARG A 67 -76.24 6.03 -18.34
N PRO A 68 -76.88 7.13 -17.86
CA PRO A 68 -76.34 8.40 -17.35
C PRO A 68 -76.97 8.87 -16.00
N SER A 69 -76.27 9.81 -15.35
CA SER A 69 -76.72 10.92 -14.49
C SER A 69 -77.79 10.74 -13.39
N ALA A 70 -77.33 10.82 -12.13
CA ALA A 70 -78.01 11.60 -11.09
C ALA A 70 -76.95 12.18 -10.13
N GLN A 71 -76.68 13.48 -10.23
CA GLN A 71 -75.81 14.21 -9.30
C GLN A 71 -76.49 14.28 -7.92
N LYS A 72 -76.16 13.31 -7.06
CA LYS A 72 -76.31 13.50 -5.61
C LYS A 72 -75.15 14.35 -5.13
N GLN A 73 -75.49 15.52 -4.59
CA GLN A 73 -74.58 16.43 -3.89
C GLN A 73 -73.66 15.63 -2.97
N ARG A 74 -72.36 15.70 -3.27
CA ARG A 74 -71.32 15.08 -2.46
C ARG A 74 -71.22 15.89 -1.17
N LEU A 75 -71.88 15.42 -0.11
CA LEU A 75 -71.51 15.79 1.25
C LEU A 75 -70.00 15.60 1.36
N GLU A 76 -69.27 16.70 1.48
CA GLU A 76 -67.84 16.66 1.78
C GLU A 76 -67.68 15.89 3.09
N ARG A 77 -67.07 14.71 2.99
CA ARG A 77 -66.79 13.90 4.17
C ARG A 77 -65.80 14.70 5.00
N ARG A 78 -66.24 15.22 6.15
CA ARG A 78 -65.37 15.68 7.23
C ARG A 78 -64.20 14.69 7.35
N GLY A 79 -62.99 15.17 7.10
CA GLY A 79 -61.78 14.35 7.22
C GLY A 79 -61.73 13.79 8.63
N HIS A 80 -61.80 12.46 8.76
CA HIS A 80 -61.59 11.82 10.05
C HIS A 80 -60.09 11.64 10.26
N THR A 81 -59.62 11.79 11.49
CA THR A 81 -58.25 11.47 11.89
C THR A 81 -57.99 10.01 11.53
N LYS A 82 -57.03 9.78 10.62
CA LYS A 82 -56.68 8.43 10.16
C LYS A 82 -56.18 7.62 11.35
N SER A 83 -56.81 6.46 11.61
CA SER A 83 -56.33 5.50 12.60
C SER A 83 -54.97 4.98 12.13
N ARG A 84 -53.90 5.35 12.86
CA ARG A 84 -52.50 5.00 12.49
C ARG A 84 -52.28 3.48 12.61
N ARG A 85 -52.97 2.82 13.54
CA ARG A 85 -52.84 1.38 13.84
C ARG A 85 -54.03 0.54 13.35
N GLY A 86 -54.86 1.07 12.44
CA GLY A 86 -56.03 0.36 11.92
C GLY A 86 -55.70 -0.91 11.14
N CYS A 87 -56.64 -1.85 11.12
CA CYS A 87 -56.52 -3.11 10.37
C CYS A 87 -56.49 -2.88 8.85
N TYR A 88 -55.98 -3.84 8.08
CA TYR A 88 -55.83 -3.73 6.62
C TYR A 88 -57.16 -3.41 5.91
N ASN A 89 -58.24 -4.05 6.32
CA ASN A 89 -59.55 -3.85 5.71
C ASN A 89 -60.10 -2.44 5.94
N CYS A 90 -60.01 -1.90 7.16
CA CYS A 90 -60.45 -0.54 7.46
C CYS A 90 -59.56 0.50 6.75
N LYS A 91 -58.24 0.26 6.69
CA LYS A 91 -57.30 1.10 5.93
C LYS A 91 -57.61 1.09 4.43
N ARG A 92 -57.81 -0.08 3.83
CA ARG A 92 -58.18 -0.24 2.40
C ARG A 92 -59.51 0.42 2.08
N ARG A 93 -60.50 0.29 2.97
CA ARG A 93 -61.82 0.95 2.86
C ARG A 93 -61.80 2.43 3.20
N ARG A 94 -60.66 2.98 3.64
CA ARG A 94 -60.48 4.39 4.04
C ARG A 94 -61.52 4.84 5.08
N ILE A 95 -61.78 3.99 6.08
CA ILE A 95 -62.68 4.25 7.22
C ILE A 95 -61.91 4.16 8.55
N LYS A 96 -62.43 4.82 9.60
CA LYS A 96 -61.84 4.76 10.95
C LYS A 96 -61.98 3.35 11.54
N CYS A 97 -60.85 2.71 11.81
CA CYS A 97 -60.81 1.44 12.54
C CYS A 97 -61.09 1.67 14.03
N GLN A 98 -61.83 0.77 14.68
CA GLN A 98 -62.04 0.79 16.13
C GLN A 98 -60.82 0.27 16.91
N GLU A 99 -59.83 -0.32 16.22
CA GLU A 99 -58.61 -0.90 16.82
C GLU A 99 -58.85 -1.99 17.88
N THR A 100 -60.08 -2.49 18.02
CA THR A 100 -60.40 -3.61 18.91
C THR A 100 -59.78 -4.91 18.39
N ARG A 101 -59.17 -5.68 19.31
CA ARG A 101 -58.58 -7.00 19.04
C ARG A 101 -59.45 -8.09 19.68
N PRO A 102 -59.58 -9.29 19.08
CA PRO A 102 -58.86 -9.79 17.91
C PRO A 102 -59.40 -9.27 16.57
N ALA A 103 -60.64 -8.75 16.52
CA ALA A 103 -61.25 -8.17 15.31
C ALA A 103 -61.90 -6.81 15.58
N CYS A 104 -61.86 -5.91 14.59
CA CYS A 104 -62.53 -4.62 14.67
C CYS A 104 -64.04 -4.77 14.43
N GLY A 105 -64.86 -3.98 15.11
CA GLY A 105 -66.32 -4.06 15.00
C GLY A 105 -66.85 -3.90 13.56
N HIS A 106 -66.17 -3.11 12.72
CA HIS A 106 -66.52 -3.01 11.29
C HIS A 106 -66.24 -4.31 10.51
N CYS A 107 -65.13 -4.99 10.77
CA CYS A 107 -64.82 -6.25 10.10
C CYS A 107 -65.76 -7.37 10.58
N THR A 108 -66.06 -7.44 11.88
CA THR A 108 -67.02 -8.41 12.43
C THR A 108 -68.40 -8.26 11.82
N LYS A 109 -68.93 -7.02 11.75
CA LYS A 109 -70.25 -6.76 11.16
C LYS A 109 -70.33 -7.04 9.66
N THR A 110 -69.20 -6.96 8.95
CA THR A 110 -69.15 -7.19 7.50
C THR A 110 -68.64 -8.58 7.14
N GLY A 111 -68.47 -9.48 8.12
CA GLY A 111 -68.00 -10.85 7.91
C GLY A 111 -66.57 -10.95 7.36
N LEU A 112 -65.76 -9.90 7.51
CA LEU A 112 -64.39 -9.89 6.99
C LEU A 112 -63.39 -10.41 8.04
N LYS A 113 -62.41 -11.18 7.57
CA LYS A 113 -61.23 -11.56 8.36
C LYS A 113 -60.42 -10.33 8.73
N CYS A 114 -60.42 -9.96 10.01
CA CYS A 114 -59.76 -8.73 10.49
C CYS A 114 -58.29 -8.98 10.78
N GLU A 115 -57.40 -8.46 9.93
CA GLU A 115 -55.96 -8.58 10.11
C GLU A 115 -55.34 -7.21 10.39
N TYR A 116 -54.61 -7.10 11.49
CA TYR A 116 -53.84 -5.91 11.84
C TYR A 116 -52.42 -6.05 11.31
N PRO A 117 -51.81 -4.96 10.80
CA PRO A 117 -50.38 -4.99 10.50
C PRO A 117 -49.61 -5.39 11.75
N SER A 118 -48.69 -6.35 11.62
CA SER A 118 -47.65 -6.59 12.61
C SER A 118 -46.96 -5.26 12.89
N MET A 119 -46.55 -5.02 14.15
CA MET A 119 -45.76 -3.82 14.42
C MET A 119 -44.57 -3.83 13.46
N PRO A 120 -44.32 -2.74 12.72
CA PRO A 120 -43.13 -2.68 11.89
C PRO A 120 -41.97 -2.93 12.85
N GLN A 121 -41.28 -4.05 12.68
CA GLN A 121 -39.95 -4.17 13.25
C GLN A 121 -39.17 -3.06 12.56
N ILE A 122 -38.71 -2.09 13.35
CA ILE A 122 -37.64 -1.21 12.92
C ILE A 122 -36.46 -2.15 12.74
N THR A 123 -36.32 -2.72 11.55
CA THR A 123 -35.03 -3.19 11.09
C THR A 123 -34.20 -1.92 11.02
N HIS A 124 -33.41 -1.67 12.07
CA HIS A 124 -32.22 -0.86 11.88
C HIS A 124 -31.52 -1.51 10.69
N GLN A 125 -31.59 -0.87 9.51
CA GLN A 125 -30.56 -1.10 8.52
C GLN A 125 -29.26 -0.86 9.28
N PRO A 126 -28.26 -1.75 9.15
CA PRO A 126 -26.99 -1.52 9.81
C PRO A 126 -26.39 -0.24 9.19
N HIS A 127 -26.66 0.90 9.82
CA HIS A 127 -26.03 2.19 9.56
C HIS A 127 -24.58 2.21 10.06
N HIS A 128 -23.97 1.05 10.28
CA HIS A 128 -22.55 0.88 10.55
C HIS A 128 -21.85 0.59 9.23
N GLN A 129 -21.90 1.52 8.28
CA GLN A 129 -20.70 1.74 7.48
C GLN A 129 -19.75 2.44 8.46
N ILE A 130 -18.95 1.65 9.17
CA ILE A 130 -17.76 2.19 9.84
C ILE A 130 -17.06 3.00 8.74
N PRO A 131 -16.70 4.27 8.97
CA PRO A 131 -15.91 5.02 8.00
C PRO A 131 -14.73 4.12 7.60
N LEU A 132 -14.61 3.80 6.30
CA LEU A 132 -13.52 2.95 5.81
C LEU A 132 -12.16 3.58 6.18
N PHE A 133 -12.16 4.91 6.31
CA PHE A 133 -11.08 5.73 6.84
C PHE A 133 -11.57 6.63 7.99
N SER A 134 -10.75 6.76 9.03
CA SER A 134 -10.98 7.54 10.24
C SER A 134 -10.56 9.01 10.09
N LEU A 135 -10.89 9.87 11.08
CA LEU A 135 -10.32 11.22 11.14
C LEU A 135 -8.79 11.23 11.31
N GLN A 136 -8.25 10.18 11.95
CA GLN A 136 -6.81 10.00 12.06
C GLN A 136 -6.19 9.73 10.68
N ASP A 137 -6.90 9.01 9.81
CA ASP A 137 -6.47 8.75 8.44
C ASP A 137 -6.52 10.04 7.60
N MET A 138 -7.50 10.93 7.85
CA MET A 138 -7.51 12.27 7.23
C MET A 138 -6.31 13.11 7.66
N ARG A 139 -5.83 12.98 8.91
CA ARG A 139 -4.59 13.62 9.37
C ARG A 139 -3.37 13.04 8.67
N PHE A 140 -3.30 11.72 8.48
CA PHE A 140 -2.22 11.10 7.71
C PHE A 140 -2.24 11.57 6.25
N PHE A 141 -3.41 11.58 5.62
CA PHE A 141 -3.55 12.07 4.25
C PHE A 141 -3.13 13.54 4.11
N GLN A 142 -3.58 14.41 5.03
CA GLN A 142 -3.17 15.82 5.03
C GLN A 142 -1.65 15.98 5.22
N HIS A 143 -1.04 15.19 6.11
CA HIS A 143 0.41 15.22 6.31
C HIS A 143 1.16 14.74 5.05
N PHE A 144 0.67 13.70 4.38
CA PHE A 144 1.21 13.25 3.09
C PHE A 144 1.22 14.37 2.05
N LEU A 145 0.08 15.06 1.86
CA LEU A 145 -0.07 16.14 0.88
C LEU A 145 0.82 17.37 1.13
N THR A 146 1.30 17.55 2.35
CA THR A 146 1.94 18.82 2.77
C THR A 146 3.38 18.67 3.24
N GLN A 147 3.78 17.51 3.72
CA GLN A 147 5.03 17.34 4.47
C GLN A 147 5.74 16.00 4.23
N CYS A 148 5.02 14.96 3.77
CA CYS A 148 5.50 13.59 3.81
C CYS A 148 5.16 12.84 2.52
N TYR A 149 5.99 13.01 1.51
CA TYR A 149 5.95 12.22 0.28
C TYR A 149 7.34 11.66 -0.02
N PRO A 150 7.44 10.59 -0.82
CA PRO A 150 8.71 10.08 -1.35
C PRO A 150 9.53 11.19 -2.03
N HIS A 151 10.84 11.24 -1.76
CA HIS A 151 11.75 12.19 -2.44
C HIS A 151 12.14 11.74 -3.84
N HIS A 152 11.73 10.53 -4.22
CA HIS A 152 11.99 9.93 -5.52
C HIS A 152 10.65 9.61 -6.22
N PRO A 153 10.56 9.73 -7.56
CA PRO A 153 11.55 10.30 -8.47
C PRO A 153 11.84 11.79 -8.27
N LEU A 154 13.07 12.21 -8.55
CA LEU A 154 13.55 13.57 -8.29
C LEU A 154 12.78 14.61 -9.13
N LYS A 155 12.51 15.78 -8.53
CA LYS A 155 11.75 16.91 -9.11
C LYS A 155 10.33 16.57 -9.57
N GLN A 156 9.66 15.67 -8.86
CA GLN A 156 8.28 15.24 -9.21
C GLN A 156 7.32 15.29 -8.02
N GLU A 157 7.50 16.29 -7.16
CA GLU A 157 6.69 16.49 -5.94
C GLU A 157 5.23 16.77 -6.26
N ASP A 158 4.95 17.44 -7.39
CA ASP A 158 3.57 17.71 -7.84
C ASP A 158 2.82 16.43 -8.19
N ILE A 159 3.51 15.42 -8.72
CA ILE A 159 2.90 14.12 -8.99
C ILE A 159 2.50 13.48 -7.67
N TRP A 160 3.38 13.51 -6.66
CA TRP A 160 3.10 12.98 -5.34
C TRP A 160 2.00 13.72 -4.58
N THR A 161 1.91 15.04 -4.72
CA THR A 161 0.99 15.87 -3.92
C THR A 161 -0.33 16.19 -4.62
N HIS A 162 -0.44 15.95 -5.93
CA HIS A 162 -1.66 16.17 -6.71
C HIS A 162 -2.16 14.89 -7.39
N GLU A 163 -1.37 14.31 -8.29
CA GLU A 163 -1.82 13.20 -9.14
C GLU A 163 -2.01 11.89 -8.36
N ILE A 164 -1.04 11.50 -7.53
CA ILE A 164 -1.11 10.27 -6.73
C ILE A 164 -2.34 10.25 -5.78
N PRO A 165 -2.65 11.33 -5.04
CA PRO A 165 -3.89 11.45 -4.27
C PRO A 165 -5.15 11.29 -5.13
N CYS A 166 -5.15 11.87 -6.33
CA CYS A 166 -6.23 11.74 -7.31
C CYS A 166 -6.34 10.31 -7.85
N ILE A 167 -5.28 9.51 -7.89
CA ILE A 167 -5.36 8.09 -8.29
C ILE A 167 -5.76 7.22 -7.09
N ALA A 168 -5.25 7.50 -5.90
CA ALA A 168 -5.43 6.68 -4.70
C ALA A 168 -6.89 6.40 -4.31
N HIS A 169 -7.84 7.29 -4.65
CA HIS A 169 -9.25 7.08 -4.33
C HIS A 169 -9.87 5.83 -5.01
N ASN A 170 -9.31 5.38 -6.14
CA ASN A 170 -9.75 4.19 -6.87
C ASN A 170 -8.95 2.92 -6.51
N HIS A 171 -7.80 3.07 -5.83
CA HIS A 171 -6.83 2.00 -5.62
C HIS A 171 -6.53 1.84 -4.12
N GLU A 172 -7.24 0.92 -3.46
CA GLU A 172 -7.15 0.69 -2.01
C GLU A 172 -5.71 0.43 -1.52
N TYR A 173 -4.92 -0.32 -2.31
CA TYR A 173 -3.53 -0.60 -1.99
C TYR A 173 -2.66 0.66 -1.95
N LEU A 174 -2.86 1.59 -2.89
CA LEU A 174 -2.16 2.87 -2.94
C LEU A 174 -2.60 3.78 -1.78
N MET A 175 -3.92 3.88 -1.54
CA MET A 175 -4.44 4.67 -0.42
C MET A 175 -3.86 4.21 0.91
N HIS A 176 -3.81 2.90 1.16
CA HIS A 176 -3.18 2.38 2.37
C HIS A 176 -1.67 2.60 2.41
N ALA A 177 -0.96 2.54 1.27
CA ALA A 177 0.47 2.79 1.25
C ALA A 177 0.83 4.24 1.61
N ILE A 178 0.12 5.24 1.05
CA ILE A 178 0.37 6.66 1.36
C ILE A 178 0.00 7.00 2.82
N LEU A 179 -1.10 6.43 3.35
CA LEU A 179 -1.48 6.59 4.75
C LEU A 179 -0.48 5.93 5.70
N GLY A 180 -0.03 4.71 5.35
CA GLY A 180 0.98 3.98 6.09
C GLY A 180 2.32 4.72 6.14
N PHE A 181 2.76 5.26 5.00
CA PHE A 181 3.97 6.06 4.91
C PHE A 181 3.88 7.31 5.80
N SER A 182 2.79 8.07 5.70
CA SER A 182 2.58 9.24 6.56
C SER A 182 2.50 8.88 8.05
N ALA A 183 1.88 7.77 8.40
CA ALA A 183 1.83 7.30 9.78
C ALA A 183 3.23 6.91 10.30
N SER A 184 4.09 6.35 9.45
CA SER A 184 5.49 6.03 9.77
C SER A 184 6.35 7.26 10.04
N GLU A 185 6.14 8.36 9.33
CA GLU A 185 6.85 9.61 9.64
C GLU A 185 6.36 10.23 10.96
N LEU A 186 5.04 10.20 11.19
CA LEU A 186 4.44 10.80 12.38
C LEU A 186 4.72 10.00 13.67
N MET A 187 4.90 8.68 13.58
CA MET A 187 5.15 7.85 14.76
C MET A 187 6.47 8.18 15.48
N ARG A 188 7.44 8.83 14.79
CA ARG A 188 8.67 9.32 15.42
C ARG A 188 8.40 10.32 16.55
N ASN A 189 7.28 11.04 16.45
CA ASN A 189 6.85 12.01 17.46
C ASN A 189 5.74 11.46 18.37
N ASP A 190 5.04 10.40 17.96
CA ASP A 190 3.90 9.83 18.67
C ASP A 190 3.80 8.32 18.46
N SER A 191 4.34 7.55 19.41
CA SER A 191 4.39 6.09 19.35
C SER A 191 3.02 5.42 19.35
N SER A 192 1.94 6.13 19.72
CA SER A 192 0.57 5.59 19.67
C SER A 192 0.10 5.33 18.22
N ILE A 193 0.78 5.91 17.23
CA ILE A 193 0.47 5.77 15.80
C ILE A 193 1.01 4.46 15.21
N VAL A 194 1.99 3.81 15.87
CA VAL A 194 2.65 2.58 15.38
C VAL A 194 1.65 1.51 14.91
N PRO A 195 0.59 1.15 15.67
CA PRO A 195 -0.38 0.15 15.23
C PRO A 195 -1.12 0.55 13.94
N SER A 196 -1.40 1.84 13.77
CA SER A 196 -2.09 2.35 12.57
C SER A 196 -1.18 2.28 11.33
N ALA A 197 0.10 2.65 11.48
CA ALA A 197 1.07 2.55 10.40
C ALA A 197 1.27 1.11 9.93
N MET A 198 1.43 0.17 10.87
CA MET A 198 1.57 -1.25 10.55
C MET A 198 0.29 -1.82 9.94
N ASN A 199 -0.88 -1.43 10.44
CA ASN A 199 -2.16 -1.88 9.88
C ASN A 199 -2.34 -1.44 8.41
N HIS A 200 -2.05 -0.17 8.11
CA HIS A 200 -2.09 0.35 6.75
C HIS A 200 -1.06 -0.33 5.84
N ARG A 201 0.18 -0.52 6.32
CA ARG A 201 1.21 -1.29 5.58
C ARG A 201 0.70 -2.68 5.19
N ILE A 202 0.22 -3.44 6.17
CA ILE A 202 -0.26 -4.81 5.95
C ILE A 202 -1.44 -4.83 4.95
N LYS A 203 -2.37 -3.87 5.06
CA LYS A 203 -3.48 -3.76 4.11
C LYS A 203 -2.99 -3.44 2.70
N ALA A 204 -2.04 -2.51 2.56
CA ALA A 204 -1.45 -2.15 1.27
C ALA A 204 -0.79 -3.36 0.60
N ILE A 205 0.07 -4.09 1.32
CA ILE A 205 0.78 -5.28 0.82
C ILE A 205 -0.21 -6.38 0.41
N ARG A 206 -1.21 -6.67 1.25
CA ARG A 206 -2.24 -7.67 0.93
C ARG A 206 -3.04 -7.28 -0.31
N ALA A 207 -3.41 -6.02 -0.43
CA ALA A 207 -4.22 -5.52 -1.53
C ALA A 207 -3.43 -5.50 -2.86
N ILE A 208 -2.17 -5.02 -2.87
CA ILE A 208 -1.35 -5.03 -4.10
C ILE A 208 -1.02 -6.46 -4.53
N LYS A 209 -0.72 -7.36 -3.58
CA LYS A 209 -0.50 -8.78 -3.87
C LYS A 209 -1.73 -9.43 -4.51
N LYS A 210 -2.90 -9.22 -3.93
CA LYS A 210 -4.16 -9.71 -4.50
C LYS A 210 -4.35 -9.18 -5.91
N ARG A 211 -4.06 -7.89 -6.13
CA ARG A 211 -4.21 -7.26 -7.44
C ARG A 211 -3.23 -7.81 -8.47
N LEU A 212 -1.97 -8.02 -8.11
CA LEU A 212 -0.96 -8.66 -8.97
C LEU A 212 -1.39 -10.06 -9.42
N ALA A 213 -1.91 -10.87 -8.51
CA ALA A 213 -2.41 -12.22 -8.81
C ALA A 213 -3.65 -12.21 -9.71
N GLU A 214 -4.45 -11.15 -9.69
CA GLU A 214 -5.59 -10.94 -10.59
C GLU A 214 -5.16 -10.39 -11.97
N THR A 215 -4.14 -9.53 -11.99
CA THR A 215 -3.60 -8.88 -13.20
C THR A 215 -3.00 -9.89 -14.17
N ALA A 216 -2.46 -11.02 -13.70
CA ALA A 216 -2.06 -12.13 -14.57
C ALA A 216 -3.20 -12.64 -15.48
N ARG A 217 -4.47 -12.31 -15.16
CA ARG A 217 -5.67 -12.70 -15.90
C ARG A 217 -6.36 -11.53 -16.62
N SER A 218 -5.89 -10.28 -16.49
CA SER A 218 -6.53 -9.09 -17.06
C SER A 218 -5.55 -8.13 -17.72
N SER A 219 -6.04 -7.23 -18.57
CA SER A 219 -5.23 -6.13 -19.09
C SER A 219 -4.86 -5.18 -17.95
N MET A 220 -3.61 -4.71 -17.92
CA MET A 220 -3.15 -3.66 -17.01
C MET A 220 -3.47 -2.30 -17.63
N GLU A 221 -4.22 -1.47 -16.92
CA GLU A 221 -4.59 -0.12 -17.37
C GLU A 221 -3.53 0.92 -16.97
N TYR A 222 -3.54 2.08 -17.65
CA TYR A 222 -2.61 3.18 -17.38
C TYR A 222 -2.66 3.65 -15.91
N GLU A 223 -3.85 3.90 -15.39
CA GLU A 223 -4.03 4.38 -14.01
C GLU A 223 -3.55 3.34 -13.00
N GLU A 224 -3.89 2.07 -13.23
CA GLU A 224 -3.48 0.95 -12.38
C GLU A 224 -1.96 0.76 -12.35
N ALA A 225 -1.29 0.77 -13.50
CA ALA A 225 0.15 0.60 -13.56
C ALA A 225 0.89 1.70 -12.77
N ASN A 226 0.45 2.95 -12.94
CA ASN A 226 1.01 4.08 -12.19
C ASN A 226 0.70 3.98 -10.69
N ALA A 227 -0.49 3.53 -10.31
CA ALA A 227 -0.85 3.31 -8.92
C ALA A 227 0.03 2.22 -8.27
N MET A 228 0.35 1.15 -9.00
CA MET A 228 1.24 0.09 -8.52
C MET A 228 2.67 0.60 -8.32
N VAL A 229 3.23 1.34 -9.29
CA VAL A 229 4.55 1.97 -9.15
C VAL A 229 4.60 2.90 -7.93
N ALA A 230 3.62 3.80 -7.79
CA ALA A 230 3.54 4.71 -6.65
C ALA A 230 3.40 3.97 -5.31
N THR A 231 2.69 2.85 -5.29
CA THR A 231 2.56 1.99 -4.11
C THR A 231 3.91 1.37 -3.73
N CYS A 232 4.66 0.84 -4.70
CA CYS A 232 5.99 0.29 -4.45
C CYS A 232 6.95 1.37 -3.93
N TYR A 233 6.92 2.58 -4.47
CA TYR A 233 7.68 3.71 -3.93
C TYR A 233 7.30 4.02 -2.47
N ALA A 234 6.02 4.21 -2.18
CA ALA A 234 5.56 4.52 -0.82
C ALA A 234 5.94 3.40 0.18
N LEU A 235 5.81 2.14 -0.22
CA LEU A 235 6.22 1.00 0.61
C LEU A 235 7.74 0.89 0.77
N THR A 236 8.53 1.24 -0.26
CA THR A 236 9.99 1.33 -0.21
C THR A 236 10.41 2.32 0.88
N PHE A 237 9.92 3.56 0.82
CA PHE A 237 10.24 4.58 1.81
C PHE A 237 9.70 4.27 3.22
N GLN A 238 8.54 3.62 3.30
CA GLN A 238 8.04 3.13 4.57
C GLN A 238 8.94 2.04 5.18
N SER A 239 9.56 1.18 4.35
CA SER A 239 10.45 0.10 4.82
C SER A 239 11.67 0.64 5.54
N VAL A 240 12.15 1.82 5.15
CA VAL A 240 13.28 2.49 5.81
C VAL A 240 12.96 2.87 7.26
N SER A 241 11.68 2.97 7.63
CA SER A 241 11.26 3.20 9.02
C SER A 241 11.29 1.95 9.92
N LEU A 242 11.55 0.76 9.35
CA LEU A 242 11.56 -0.52 10.07
C LEU A 242 12.99 -0.98 10.36
N ASP A 243 13.18 -1.69 11.47
CA ASP A 243 14.50 -2.16 11.92
C ASP A 243 15.02 -3.30 11.04
N ASP A 244 14.13 -4.18 10.58
CA ASP A 244 14.34 -5.34 9.71
C ASP A 244 13.87 -5.07 8.26
N GLY A 245 13.69 -3.80 7.90
CA GLY A 245 13.05 -3.39 6.65
C GLY A 245 13.87 -3.55 5.37
N LEU A 246 15.14 -3.96 5.44
CA LEU A 246 16.02 -4.00 4.25
C LEU A 246 15.51 -4.96 3.18
N ALA A 247 15.08 -6.18 3.56
CA ALA A 247 14.55 -7.16 2.62
C ALA A 247 13.30 -6.62 1.90
N GLU A 248 12.39 -5.97 2.64
CA GLU A 248 11.20 -5.34 2.08
C GLU A 248 11.56 -4.15 1.18
N TYR A 249 12.53 -3.33 1.57
CA TYR A 249 13.04 -2.22 0.77
C TYR A 249 13.55 -2.69 -0.60
N LEU A 250 14.42 -3.72 -0.61
CA LEU A 250 14.92 -4.31 -1.86
C LEU A 250 13.77 -4.89 -2.70
N THR A 251 12.83 -5.58 -2.04
CA THR A 251 11.65 -6.17 -2.72
C THR A 251 10.82 -5.09 -3.42
N PHE A 252 10.50 -3.97 -2.76
CA PHE A 252 9.67 -2.94 -3.38
C PHE A 252 10.40 -2.16 -4.48
N ILE A 253 11.72 -1.94 -4.36
CA ILE A 253 12.53 -1.38 -5.46
C ILE A 253 12.49 -2.29 -6.69
N ARG A 254 12.66 -3.60 -6.50
CA ARG A 254 12.50 -4.59 -7.58
C ARG A 254 11.10 -4.52 -8.19
N GLY A 255 10.08 -4.21 -7.40
CA GLY A 255 8.70 -4.02 -7.84
C GLY A 255 8.53 -2.84 -8.79
N ILE A 256 9.14 -1.70 -8.47
CA ILE A 256 9.13 -0.52 -9.33
C ILE A 256 9.68 -0.88 -10.72
N MET A 257 10.81 -1.59 -10.76
CA MET A 257 11.43 -2.01 -12.02
C MET A 257 10.57 -3.01 -12.79
N ILE A 258 10.02 -4.02 -12.13
CA ILE A 258 9.17 -5.03 -12.76
C ILE A 258 7.93 -4.38 -13.39
N VAL A 259 7.23 -3.53 -12.63
CA VAL A 259 6.04 -2.83 -13.14
C VAL A 259 6.43 -1.85 -14.24
N GLY A 260 7.54 -1.12 -14.11
CA GLY A 260 8.05 -0.23 -15.15
C GLY A 260 8.37 -0.96 -16.47
N ILE A 261 8.99 -2.13 -16.40
CA ILE A 261 9.24 -2.98 -17.57
C ILE A 261 7.91 -3.46 -18.19
N GLN A 262 6.94 -3.85 -17.37
CA GLN A 262 5.61 -4.24 -17.85
C GLN A 262 4.87 -3.09 -18.54
N MET A 263 5.04 -1.86 -18.06
CA MET A 263 4.52 -0.65 -18.69
C MET A 263 5.17 -0.43 -20.05
N LEU A 264 6.50 -0.56 -20.14
CA LEU A 264 7.25 -0.44 -21.38
C LEU A 264 6.76 -1.45 -22.44
N PHE A 265 6.66 -2.73 -22.08
CA PHE A 265 6.17 -3.77 -23.01
C PHE A 265 4.72 -3.55 -23.47
N ARG A 266 3.91 -2.85 -22.67
CA ARG A 266 2.52 -2.51 -23.00
C ARG A 266 2.36 -1.12 -23.63
N GLY A 267 3.46 -0.39 -23.82
CA GLY A 267 3.43 0.99 -24.32
C GLY A 267 2.72 1.98 -23.38
N ILE A 268 2.61 1.66 -22.10
CA ILE A 268 2.07 2.53 -21.06
C ILE A 268 3.18 3.49 -20.64
N LYS A 269 2.95 4.80 -20.75
CA LYS A 269 3.90 5.80 -20.28
C LYS A 269 3.80 5.94 -18.75
N PRO A 270 4.93 6.01 -18.02
CA PRO A 270 4.90 6.33 -16.61
C PRO A 270 4.49 7.79 -16.41
N ILE A 271 3.69 8.04 -15.37
CA ILE A 271 3.40 9.38 -14.89
C ILE A 271 4.66 10.02 -14.34
N PHE A 272 5.51 9.21 -13.70
CA PHE A 272 6.81 9.63 -13.24
C PHE A 272 7.83 9.67 -14.39
N GLU A 273 8.02 10.85 -14.99
CA GLU A 273 8.92 11.02 -16.15
C GLU A 273 10.39 10.69 -15.83
N ASN A 274 10.90 10.99 -14.63
CA ASN A 274 12.29 10.82 -14.23
C ASN A 274 12.52 9.48 -13.51
N MET A 275 11.69 8.46 -13.79
CA MET A 275 11.81 7.14 -13.16
C MET A 275 13.10 6.40 -13.56
N MET A 276 13.67 6.74 -14.72
CA MET A 276 14.86 6.09 -15.26
C MET A 276 16.15 6.78 -14.81
N GLU A 277 17.21 5.97 -14.64
CA GLU A 277 18.54 6.38 -14.14
C GLU A 277 19.19 7.56 -14.92
N PRO A 278 19.18 7.61 -16.27
CA PRO A 278 19.84 8.69 -17.02
C PRO A 278 19.25 10.08 -16.75
N ASP A 279 17.94 10.16 -16.48
CA ASP A 279 17.26 11.44 -16.23
C ASP A 279 17.57 11.96 -14.82
N GLN A 280 17.78 11.06 -13.86
CA GLN A 280 18.12 11.42 -12.48
C GLN A 280 19.56 11.90 -12.35
N ASP A 281 20.50 11.24 -13.03
CA ASP A 281 21.91 11.65 -13.06
C ASP A 281 22.06 13.08 -13.57
N ALA A 282 21.34 13.43 -14.64
CA ALA A 282 21.34 14.77 -15.21
C ALA A 282 20.78 15.84 -14.26
N LEU A 283 19.82 15.46 -13.39
CA LEU A 283 19.26 16.35 -12.37
C LEU A 283 20.21 16.54 -11.18
N LEU A 284 20.98 15.51 -10.82
CA LEU A 284 21.92 15.54 -9.71
C LEU A 284 23.26 16.19 -10.07
N GLU A 285 23.70 16.07 -11.34
CA GLU A 285 25.01 16.56 -11.80
C GLU A 285 25.35 17.98 -11.31
N PRO A 286 24.45 18.99 -11.38
CA PRO A 286 24.77 20.34 -10.89
C PRO A 286 24.99 20.43 -9.38
N LEU A 287 24.33 19.57 -8.58
CA LEU A 287 24.47 19.55 -7.12
C LEU A 287 25.70 18.75 -6.66
N MET A 288 26.18 17.85 -7.52
CA MET A 288 27.43 17.12 -7.29
C MET A 288 28.66 18.00 -7.48
N GLN A 289 28.55 19.11 -8.22
CA GLN A 289 29.65 20.03 -8.49
C GLN A 289 30.10 20.73 -7.21
N GLY A 290 31.35 20.48 -6.80
CA GLY A 290 31.97 21.14 -5.65
C GLY A 290 31.73 20.47 -4.30
N LEU A 291 31.07 19.29 -4.27
CA LEU A 291 31.03 18.47 -3.07
C LEU A 291 32.43 17.99 -2.68
N PRO A 292 32.73 17.89 -1.37
CA PRO A 292 33.97 17.31 -0.92
C PRO A 292 34.06 15.84 -1.34
N LEU A 293 35.25 15.41 -1.76
CA LEU A 293 35.51 14.02 -2.07
C LEU A 293 35.48 13.18 -0.80
N ILE A 294 34.95 11.95 -0.90
CA ILE A 294 35.03 10.98 0.19
C ILE A 294 36.52 10.73 0.50
N PRO A 295 36.93 10.82 1.78
CA PRO A 295 38.30 10.55 2.18
C PRO A 295 38.77 9.16 1.72
N LYS A 296 39.92 9.13 1.04
CA LYS A 296 40.47 7.89 0.47
C LYS A 296 40.63 6.76 1.50
N GLY A 297 40.92 7.08 2.76
CA GLY A 297 41.05 6.10 3.83
C GLY A 297 39.76 5.29 4.08
N TYR A 298 38.59 5.91 3.88
CA TYR A 298 37.31 5.21 3.98
C TYR A 298 37.10 4.25 2.81
N THR A 299 37.42 4.69 1.59
CA THR A 299 37.29 3.84 0.39
C THR A 299 38.30 2.69 0.38
N ASP A 300 39.53 2.92 0.85
CA ASP A 300 40.56 1.89 0.96
C ASP A 300 40.16 0.82 1.99
N SER A 301 39.66 1.23 3.15
CA SER A 301 39.16 0.33 4.20
C SER A 301 37.95 -0.50 3.73
N ALA A 302 37.00 0.13 3.03
CA ALA A 302 35.84 -0.56 2.46
C ALA A 302 36.26 -1.62 1.43
N MET A 303 37.21 -1.27 0.55
CA MET A 303 37.72 -2.19 -0.46
C MET A 303 38.46 -3.38 0.17
N GLU A 304 39.23 -3.15 1.23
CA GLU A 304 39.89 -4.21 1.98
C GLU A 304 38.87 -5.15 2.63
N ALA A 305 37.86 -4.61 3.31
CA ALA A 305 36.78 -5.38 3.94
C ALA A 305 36.03 -6.26 2.93
N LEU A 306 35.66 -5.68 1.79
CA LEU A 306 35.02 -6.42 0.70
C LEU A 306 35.93 -7.49 0.09
N THR A 307 37.23 -7.22 -0.03
CA THR A 307 38.21 -8.20 -0.50
C THR A 307 38.31 -9.40 0.44
N ASN A 308 38.16 -9.16 1.75
CA ASN A 308 38.16 -10.22 2.77
C ASN A 308 36.94 -11.14 2.68
N LEU A 309 35.84 -10.72 2.04
CA LEU A 309 34.68 -11.58 1.78
C LEU A 309 34.90 -12.58 0.63
N LYS A 310 35.93 -12.38 -0.20
CA LYS A 310 36.19 -13.20 -1.40
C LYS A 310 36.23 -14.72 -1.16
N PRO A 311 36.77 -15.24 -0.03
CA PRO A 311 36.71 -16.68 0.27
C PRO A 311 35.29 -17.23 0.41
N LEU A 312 34.33 -16.40 0.83
CA LEU A 312 32.92 -16.77 1.02
C LEU A 312 32.10 -16.60 -0.27
N SER A 313 32.48 -15.64 -1.13
CA SER A 313 31.60 -15.12 -2.19
C SER A 313 32.26 -15.06 -3.59
N TYR A 314 33.03 -16.09 -3.98
CA TYR A 314 33.81 -16.12 -5.22
C TYR A 314 33.03 -15.81 -6.52
N LYS A 315 31.70 -16.00 -6.56
CA LYS A 315 30.84 -15.72 -7.72
C LYS A 315 29.84 -14.56 -7.54
N ALA A 316 29.59 -14.12 -6.32
CA ALA A 316 28.51 -13.16 -6.03
C ALA A 316 28.93 -11.70 -6.29
N TYR A 317 30.22 -11.41 -6.06
CA TYR A 317 30.76 -10.05 -5.98
C TYR A 317 30.68 -9.23 -7.28
N THR A 318 30.77 -9.84 -8.46
CA THR A 318 30.96 -9.11 -9.73
C THR A 318 29.69 -8.95 -10.59
N ALA A 319 28.57 -9.57 -10.21
CA ALA A 319 27.35 -9.58 -11.05
C ALA A 319 26.09 -9.03 -10.35
N GLN A 320 26.05 -8.97 -9.02
CA GLN A 320 24.81 -8.66 -8.29
C GLN A 320 24.46 -7.16 -8.23
N TYR A 321 25.45 -6.27 -8.14
CA TYR A 321 25.17 -4.89 -7.70
C TYR A 321 24.45 -4.01 -8.73
N GLY A 322 24.59 -4.25 -10.03
CA GLY A 322 23.84 -3.50 -11.04
C GLY A 322 22.49 -4.13 -11.43
N TRP A 323 22.26 -5.40 -11.10
CA TRP A 323 21.21 -6.21 -11.74
C TRP A 323 20.41 -7.07 -10.76
N TRP A 324 20.55 -6.86 -9.44
CA TRP A 324 19.81 -7.64 -8.45
C TRP A 324 18.29 -7.54 -8.63
N MET A 325 17.80 -6.38 -9.09
CA MET A 325 16.39 -6.15 -9.43
C MET A 325 15.91 -7.07 -10.57
N LEU A 326 16.82 -7.49 -11.45
CA LEU A 326 16.56 -8.32 -12.63
C LEU A 326 16.94 -9.79 -12.42
N LEU A 327 17.41 -10.18 -11.23
CA LEU A 327 17.69 -11.58 -10.92
C LEU A 327 16.43 -12.45 -11.05
N PRO A 328 16.56 -13.75 -11.37
CA PRO A 328 15.48 -14.71 -11.22
C PRO A 328 14.92 -14.72 -9.79
N HIS A 329 13.63 -15.04 -9.64
CA HIS A 329 12.94 -14.97 -8.34
C HIS A 329 13.66 -15.76 -7.24
N ASP A 330 14.00 -17.03 -7.47
CA ASP A 330 14.66 -17.88 -6.46
C ASP A 330 16.04 -17.33 -6.04
N THR A 331 16.77 -16.74 -6.98
CA THR A 331 18.08 -16.12 -6.68
C THR A 331 17.92 -14.84 -5.88
N PHE A 332 16.88 -14.06 -6.17
CA PHE A 332 16.53 -12.89 -5.36
C PHE A 332 16.05 -13.28 -3.97
N GLN A 333 15.30 -14.38 -3.82
CA GLN A 333 14.88 -14.87 -2.50
C GLN A 333 16.10 -15.22 -1.64
N ALA A 334 17.07 -15.94 -2.22
CA ALA A 334 18.32 -16.22 -1.52
C ALA A 334 19.12 -14.95 -1.15
N LEU A 335 18.95 -13.84 -1.89
CA LEU A 335 19.59 -12.55 -1.60
C LEU A 335 18.96 -11.85 -0.40
N ILE A 336 17.66 -11.98 -0.19
CA ILE A 336 16.93 -11.32 0.91
C ILE A 336 16.67 -12.24 2.11
N ASP A 337 17.11 -13.50 2.03
CA ASP A 337 17.01 -14.49 3.10
C ASP A 337 17.79 -14.06 4.35
N PRO A 338 17.10 -13.81 5.49
CA PRO A 338 17.76 -13.38 6.73
C PRO A 338 18.58 -14.49 7.39
N ASP A 339 18.40 -15.76 7.03
CA ASP A 339 19.19 -16.87 7.56
C ASP A 339 20.49 -17.08 6.78
N ASN A 340 20.65 -16.41 5.62
CA ASN A 340 21.82 -16.51 4.78
C ASN A 340 22.94 -15.54 5.23
N GLN A 341 23.81 -16.02 6.12
CA GLN A 341 24.91 -15.24 6.70
C GLN A 341 25.83 -14.57 5.68
N VAL A 342 26.08 -15.19 4.52
CA VAL A 342 26.91 -14.58 3.47
C VAL A 342 26.20 -13.37 2.85
N MET A 343 24.89 -13.44 2.65
CA MET A 343 24.11 -12.31 2.13
C MET A 343 23.93 -11.23 3.17
N MET A 344 23.75 -11.58 4.44
CA MET A 344 23.77 -10.62 5.54
C MET A 344 25.08 -9.83 5.60
N LEU A 345 26.23 -10.49 5.44
CA LEU A 345 27.53 -9.82 5.35
C LEU A 345 27.60 -8.87 4.15
N LEU A 346 27.14 -9.30 2.98
CA LEU A 346 27.12 -8.43 1.79
C LEU A 346 26.22 -7.21 2.01
N HIS A 347 25.08 -7.39 2.67
CA HIS A 347 24.17 -6.30 3.03
C HIS A 347 24.76 -5.37 4.08
N SER A 348 25.41 -5.89 5.14
CA SER A 348 26.05 -5.03 6.16
C SER A 348 27.13 -4.15 5.54
N HIS A 349 27.94 -4.69 4.62
CA HIS A 349 28.93 -3.91 3.89
C HIS A 349 28.30 -2.90 2.94
N TRP A 350 27.24 -3.29 2.22
CA TRP A 350 26.54 -2.38 1.31
C TRP A 350 25.90 -1.21 2.07
N VAL A 351 25.20 -1.47 3.18
CA VAL A 351 24.61 -0.43 4.04
C VAL A 351 25.71 0.47 4.60
N ALA A 352 26.81 -0.10 5.11
CA ALA A 352 27.94 0.67 5.63
C ALA A 352 28.60 1.57 4.57
N ILE A 353 28.70 1.12 3.32
CA ILE A 353 29.18 1.94 2.20
C ILE A 353 28.21 3.10 1.90
N ASN A 354 26.90 2.84 1.91
CA ASN A 354 25.90 3.91 1.75
C ASN A 354 26.01 4.97 2.83
N GLU A 355 26.28 4.59 4.08
CA GLU A 355 26.46 5.55 5.18
C GLU A 355 27.69 6.44 5.00
N ILE A 356 28.78 5.90 4.45
CA ILE A 356 29.98 6.70 4.10
C ILE A 356 29.69 7.65 2.93
N MET A 357 28.79 7.25 2.01
CA MET A 357 28.36 8.07 0.88
C MET A 357 27.20 9.03 1.22
N SER A 358 26.67 8.98 2.44
CA SER A 358 25.58 9.86 2.90
C SER A 358 25.76 11.37 2.62
N PRO A 359 26.97 11.97 2.59
CA PRO A 359 27.11 13.39 2.27
C PRO A 359 26.78 13.70 0.81
N ILE A 360 26.98 12.72 -0.07
CA ILE A 360 26.66 12.76 -1.49
C ILE A 360 25.16 12.48 -1.67
N SER A 361 24.67 11.36 -1.11
CA SER A 361 23.26 10.96 -1.19
C SER A 361 22.32 11.98 -0.51
N GLY A 362 22.80 12.71 0.49
CA GLY A 362 22.04 13.78 1.16
C GLY A 362 21.71 14.97 0.26
N GLN A 363 22.42 15.15 -0.86
CA GLN A 363 22.11 16.21 -1.82
C GLN A 363 20.85 15.94 -2.64
N GLU A 364 20.41 14.69 -2.74
CA GLU A 364 19.20 14.33 -3.48
C GLU A 364 17.98 15.09 -2.95
N ARG A 365 17.91 15.33 -1.63
CA ARG A 365 16.83 16.12 -1.01
C ARG A 365 16.90 17.61 -1.33
N ASN A 366 18.10 18.13 -1.61
CA ASN A 366 18.31 19.54 -1.99
C ASN A 366 17.88 19.83 -3.43
N VAL A 367 17.68 18.79 -4.25
CA VAL A 367 17.10 18.92 -5.60
C VAL A 367 15.67 19.44 -5.53
N SER A 368 14.96 19.13 -4.45
CA SER A 368 13.54 19.43 -4.31
C SER A 368 13.29 20.85 -3.83
N GLU A 369 12.45 21.58 -4.56
CA GLU A 369 12.09 22.96 -4.25
C GLU A 369 10.95 23.07 -3.21
N LYS A 370 10.26 21.96 -2.91
CA LYS A 370 9.00 21.94 -2.12
C LYS A 370 9.09 21.23 -0.78
N TYR A 371 10.20 20.58 -0.43
CA TYR A 371 10.37 20.16 0.95
C TYR A 371 10.42 21.41 1.83
N PRO A 372 9.67 21.44 2.95
CA PRO A 372 9.82 22.53 3.90
C PRO A 372 11.29 22.63 4.27
N ALA A 373 11.88 23.83 4.15
CA ALA A 373 13.24 24.09 4.60
C ALA A 373 13.38 23.47 6.00
N HIS A 374 14.18 22.41 6.10
CA HIS A 374 14.49 21.80 7.38
C HIS A 374 14.97 22.94 8.28
N ARG A 375 14.47 23.01 9.52
CA ARG A 375 15.05 23.96 10.48
C ARG A 375 16.54 23.67 10.53
N ASP A 376 17.37 24.70 10.33
CA ASP A 376 18.84 24.65 10.24
C ASP A 376 19.55 23.90 11.39
N ASP A 377 18.82 23.48 12.44
CA ASP A 377 19.31 22.85 13.66
C ASP A 377 19.15 21.31 13.71
N GLN A 378 18.59 20.64 12.70
CA GLN A 378 18.50 19.17 12.69
C GLN A 378 19.57 18.56 11.77
N PRO A 379 20.46 17.68 12.29
CA PRO A 379 21.44 17.00 11.46
C PRO A 379 20.73 16.26 10.34
N GLN A 380 21.34 16.22 9.15
CA GLN A 380 20.87 15.42 8.02
C GLN A 380 20.82 13.95 8.44
N LEU A 381 19.66 13.53 8.95
CA LEU A 381 19.51 12.29 9.69
C LEU A 381 19.27 11.16 8.70
N ASP A 382 20.14 10.16 8.85
CA ASP A 382 20.01 8.78 8.39
C ASP A 382 18.55 8.42 8.04
N PRO A 383 18.24 8.07 6.77
CA PRO A 383 16.92 7.63 6.35
C PRO A 383 16.40 6.41 7.14
N GLY A 384 17.28 5.69 7.84
CA GLY A 384 17.05 4.48 8.63
C GLY A 384 18.03 3.35 8.29
N PHE A 385 19.06 3.64 7.49
CA PHE A 385 20.14 2.75 7.09
C PHE A 385 21.08 2.43 8.26
N ALA A 386 21.43 3.38 9.12
CA ALA A 386 22.26 3.08 10.30
C ALA A 386 21.55 2.10 11.25
N ARG A 387 20.21 2.21 11.33
CA ARG A 387 19.40 1.24 12.07
C ARG A 387 19.41 -0.14 11.44
N TRP A 388 19.32 -0.25 10.11
CA TRP A 388 19.51 -1.53 9.43
C TRP A 388 20.89 -2.10 9.67
N LEU A 389 21.94 -1.29 9.59
CA LEU A 389 23.31 -1.72 9.86
C LEU A 389 23.43 -2.37 11.24
N LYS A 390 22.89 -1.69 12.26
CA LYS A 390 22.81 -2.20 13.63
C LYS A 390 22.03 -3.51 13.74
N HIS A 391 20.86 -3.59 13.10
CA HIS A 391 20.05 -4.80 13.10
C HIS A 391 20.79 -5.97 12.44
N ILE A 392 21.42 -5.76 11.28
CA ILE A 392 22.14 -6.81 10.54
C ILE A 392 23.37 -7.26 11.35
N ASN A 393 24.16 -6.32 11.86
CA ASN A 393 25.35 -6.61 12.66
C ASN A 393 25.03 -7.45 13.90
N ALA A 394 23.89 -7.18 14.56
CA ALA A 394 23.44 -7.94 15.72
C ALA A 394 23.03 -9.39 15.41
N ASN A 395 22.68 -9.69 14.16
CA ASN A 395 22.20 -11.01 13.72
C ASN A 395 23.28 -11.84 12.99
N ILE A 396 24.51 -11.33 12.86
CA ILE A 396 25.63 -12.09 12.29
C ILE A 396 26.21 -13.05 13.32
N ASP A 397 26.34 -14.32 12.93
CA ASP A 397 26.81 -15.38 13.83
C ASP A 397 28.30 -15.24 14.20
N LEU A 398 28.72 -16.01 15.21
CA LEU A 398 30.08 -15.97 15.73
C LEU A 398 31.15 -16.41 14.71
N GLU A 399 30.81 -17.30 13.78
CA GLU A 399 31.76 -17.80 12.77
C GLU A 399 32.05 -16.74 11.70
N HIS A 400 31.07 -15.89 11.39
CA HIS A 400 31.15 -14.87 10.37
C HIS A 400 31.57 -13.49 10.90
N GLN A 401 31.58 -13.28 12.23
CA GLN A 401 31.98 -12.01 12.86
C GLN A 401 33.34 -11.49 12.41
N MET A 402 34.30 -12.36 12.08
CA MET A 402 35.62 -11.92 11.59
C MET A 402 35.52 -11.13 10.28
N TYR A 403 34.51 -11.40 9.46
CA TYR A 403 34.24 -10.71 8.22
C TYR A 403 33.40 -9.44 8.41
N ASN A 404 32.74 -9.29 9.56
CA ASN A 404 31.85 -8.17 9.87
C ASN A 404 32.51 -7.04 10.69
N GLN A 405 33.83 -7.10 10.91
CA GLN A 405 34.53 -6.12 11.76
C GLN A 405 34.43 -4.70 11.22
N TRP A 406 34.52 -4.52 9.89
CA TRP A 406 34.46 -3.19 9.29
C TRP A 406 33.04 -2.58 9.35
N PRO A 407 31.96 -3.30 8.98
CA PRO A 407 30.60 -2.81 9.20
C PRO A 407 30.29 -2.48 10.68
N MET A 408 30.80 -3.26 11.64
CA MET A 408 30.67 -2.95 13.06
C MET A 408 31.42 -1.67 13.46
N TRP A 409 32.59 -1.42 12.87
CA TRP A 409 33.31 -0.17 13.09
C TRP A 409 32.52 1.04 12.56
N VAL A 410 31.89 0.90 11.38
CA VAL A 410 31.02 1.95 10.82
C VAL A 410 29.84 2.23 11.75
N GLU A 411 29.17 1.19 12.24
CA GLU A 411 28.11 1.31 13.25
C GLU A 411 28.60 2.07 14.49
N GLU A 412 29.77 1.71 15.03
CA GLU A 412 30.35 2.35 16.21
C GLU A 412 30.59 3.85 15.99
N GLN A 413 31.04 4.26 14.79
CA GLN A 413 31.22 5.68 14.48
C GLN A 413 29.88 6.43 14.45
N LEU A 414 28.85 5.82 13.86
CA LEU A 414 27.50 6.40 13.76
C LEU A 414 26.79 6.48 15.13
N ASP A 415 26.98 5.48 15.99
CA ASP A 415 26.46 5.47 17.37
C ASP A 415 27.08 6.60 18.22
N GLN A 416 28.35 6.96 17.97
CA GLN A 416 29.00 8.10 18.61
C GLN A 416 28.52 9.44 18.04
N ASP A 417 28.41 9.51 16.71
CA ASP A 417 28.02 10.71 15.99
C ASP A 417 27.39 10.36 14.64
N ILE A 418 26.08 10.53 14.52
CA ILE A 418 25.34 10.25 13.29
C ILE A 418 25.83 11.10 12.09
N THR A 419 26.54 12.20 12.34
CA THR A 419 27.10 13.07 11.29
C THR A 419 28.56 12.76 10.96
N PHE A 420 29.15 11.70 11.55
CA PHE A 420 30.58 11.40 11.45
C PHE A 420 31.11 11.44 10.02
N PHE A 421 30.47 10.73 9.09
CA PHE A 421 30.88 10.68 7.69
C PHE A 421 30.50 11.94 6.88
N GLY A 422 29.63 12.79 7.42
CA GLY A 422 29.21 14.08 6.86
C GLY A 422 30.13 15.25 7.16
N ARG A 423 31.11 15.08 8.07
CA ARG A 423 32.05 16.14 8.42
C ARG A 423 33.28 16.06 7.54
N THR A 424 33.45 17.04 6.66
CA THR A 424 34.69 17.26 5.89
C THR A 424 35.50 18.41 6.45
#